data_AF-A0A166J7T4-F1
#
_entry.id   AF-A0A166J7T4-F1
#
_cell.length_a   1.000
_cell.length_b   1.000
_cell.length_c   1.000
_cell.angle_alpha   90.00
_cell.angle_beta   90.00
_cell.angle_gamma   90.00
#
_symmetry.space_group_name_H-M   'P 1'
#
loop_
_entity.id
_entity.type
_entity.pdbx_description
1 polymer ?
#
loop_
_entity_poly.entity_id
_entity_poly.type
_entity_poly.pdbx_seq_one_letter_code
_entity_poly.pdbx_strand_id
1 'polypeptide(L)'
;MRNSVNEHATLHIHGLPTELLQRIFMFALPHFPSLYKHWEAPLLLGDVCRLWRDLSRAAPLPWSTIEVPEYGDVGEKRLLTWLERSRDCSLIIRYHSTSADRADAEWGPIISCAGRIEHVDAWNTSEMLPLLLPVDRRHDFDRLKSLHLILVAGGNAYGIVDLATGLPQLSDIRVRGISFEHIVLPSGQLITCFCQVSDNAAFAQFVHAAVNLADCHIINFGSLAPLAVVVHHEKLEKLTVQAPRFSYGTGFGRIMQRYGGLAEDFDPK
;
A
#
# COMPACT_ATOMS: atom_id res chain seq x y z
N MET A 1 45.73 -1.45 -21.41
CA MET A 1 45.64 -0.06 -20.92
C MET A 1 44.43 0.02 -19.99
N ARG A 2 44.64 0.00 -18.68
CA ARG A 2 43.57 0.03 -17.66
C ARG A 2 43.48 1.44 -17.06
N ASN A 3 42.24 1.93 -17.02
CA ASN A 3 41.70 3.20 -16.55
C ASN A 3 42.37 3.82 -15.31
N SER A 4 43.31 4.77 -15.48
CA SER A 4 43.77 5.62 -14.36
C SER A 4 42.68 6.59 -13.86
N VAL A 5 41.67 6.86 -14.69
CA VAL A 5 40.55 7.77 -14.35
C VAL A 5 39.65 7.18 -13.25
N ASN A 6 39.56 5.84 -13.11
CA ASN A 6 38.74 5.21 -12.07
C ASN A 6 39.41 5.14 -10.69
N GLU A 7 40.74 5.15 -10.61
CA GLU A 7 41.45 5.07 -9.32
C GLU A 7 41.28 6.35 -8.48
N HIS A 8 41.21 7.52 -9.12
CA HIS A 8 40.97 8.76 -8.40
C HIS A 8 39.53 8.89 -7.91
N ALA A 9 38.54 8.36 -8.64
CA ALA A 9 37.14 8.42 -8.24
C ALA A 9 36.83 7.52 -7.02
N THR A 10 37.45 6.34 -6.93
CA THR A 10 37.27 5.42 -5.80
C THR A 10 37.91 5.96 -4.51
N LEU A 11 39.02 6.68 -4.60
CA LEU A 11 39.68 7.27 -3.42
C LEU A 11 38.81 8.32 -2.69
N HIS A 12 37.97 9.06 -3.41
CA HIS A 12 37.14 10.10 -2.80
C HIS A 12 35.93 9.54 -2.04
N ILE A 13 35.32 8.46 -2.54
CA ILE A 13 34.12 7.91 -1.90
C ILE A 13 34.41 7.17 -0.60
N HIS A 14 35.61 6.59 -0.48
CA HIS A 14 36.06 5.93 0.76
C HIS A 14 36.46 6.93 1.86
N GLY A 15 36.73 8.19 1.51
CA GLY A 15 37.01 9.26 2.46
C GLY A 15 35.75 9.94 3.00
N LEU A 16 34.56 9.60 2.51
CA LEU A 16 33.32 10.18 3.01
C LEU A 16 33.01 9.65 4.42
N PRO A 17 32.56 10.52 5.34
CA PRO A 17 31.97 10.09 6.60
C PRO A 17 30.84 9.08 6.38
N THR A 18 30.73 8.12 7.31
CA THR A 18 29.74 7.05 7.26
C THR A 18 28.31 7.57 7.14
N GLU A 19 28.00 8.69 7.81
CA GLU A 19 26.70 9.34 7.80
C GLU A 19 26.32 9.84 6.40
N LEU A 20 27.30 10.35 5.64
CA LEU A 20 27.07 10.78 4.26
C LEU A 20 26.84 9.58 3.35
N LEU A 21 27.60 8.49 3.53
CA LEU A 21 27.40 7.25 2.77
C LEU A 21 26.01 6.65 3.03
N GLN A 22 25.57 6.57 4.28
CA GLN A 22 24.23 6.10 4.63
C GLN A 22 23.15 6.99 4.03
N ARG A 23 23.34 8.31 4.02
CA ARG A 23 22.39 9.23 3.38
C ARG A 23 22.34 9.03 1.86
N ILE A 24 23.48 8.80 1.22
CA ILE A 24 23.53 8.43 -0.20
C ILE A 24 22.76 7.11 -0.45
N PHE A 25 22.92 6.12 0.44
CA PHE A 25 22.21 4.84 0.31
C PHE A 25 20.70 5.02 0.34
N MET A 26 20.19 5.87 1.23
CA MET A 26 18.75 6.19 1.28
C MET A 26 18.25 6.82 -0.02
N PHE A 27 19.04 7.67 -0.67
CA PHE A 27 18.69 8.27 -1.96
C PHE A 27 18.80 7.30 -3.15
N ALA A 28 19.53 6.19 -2.98
CA ALA A 28 19.68 5.16 -4.02
C ALA A 28 18.59 4.08 -3.95
N LEU A 29 17.71 4.09 -2.94
CA LEU A 29 16.66 3.09 -2.79
C LEU A 29 15.60 3.26 -3.87
N PRO A 30 15.19 2.18 -4.54
CA PRO A 30 13.95 2.21 -5.31
C PRO A 30 12.77 2.41 -4.35
N HIS A 31 11.62 2.82 -4.90
CA HIS A 31 10.44 3.05 -4.08
C HIS A 31 9.99 1.77 -3.34
N PHE A 32 10.08 0.62 -4.01
CA PHE A 32 9.81 -0.70 -3.45
C PHE A 32 10.89 -1.68 -3.92
N PRO A 33 11.91 -1.96 -3.10
CA PRO A 33 12.99 -2.85 -3.49
C PRO A 33 12.52 -4.30 -3.47
N SER A 34 12.91 -5.07 -4.49
CA SER A 34 12.51 -6.47 -4.64
C SER A 34 13.52 -7.44 -4.04
N LEU A 35 13.04 -8.54 -3.45
CA LEU A 35 13.86 -9.65 -2.95
C LEU A 35 14.78 -10.30 -4.00
N TYR A 36 14.46 -10.18 -5.28
CA TYR A 36 15.13 -10.91 -6.37
C TYR A 36 16.06 -10.06 -7.23
N LYS A 37 15.85 -8.74 -7.21
CA LYS A 37 16.60 -7.80 -8.03
C LYS A 37 17.88 -7.40 -7.32
N HIS A 38 18.90 -8.24 -7.43
CA HIS A 38 20.22 -8.00 -6.84
C HIS A 38 20.89 -6.72 -7.38
N TRP A 39 20.47 -6.24 -8.55
CA TRP A 39 20.92 -4.96 -9.13
C TRP A 39 20.19 -3.73 -8.56
N GLU A 40 19.29 -3.90 -7.60
CA GLU A 40 18.62 -2.80 -6.89
C GLU A 40 19.15 -2.68 -5.45
N ALA A 41 19.19 -1.45 -4.92
CA ALA A 41 19.47 -1.24 -3.50
C ALA A 41 18.30 -1.78 -2.64
N PRO A 42 18.55 -2.24 -1.41
CA PRO A 42 19.82 -2.25 -0.68
C PRO A 42 20.79 -3.39 -1.07
N LEU A 43 20.36 -4.36 -1.89
CA LEU A 43 21.17 -5.53 -2.25
C LEU A 43 22.43 -5.13 -3.04
N LEU A 44 22.27 -4.29 -4.07
CA LEU A 44 23.38 -3.79 -4.91
C LEU A 44 24.49 -3.12 -4.09
N LEU A 45 24.11 -2.39 -3.04
CA LEU A 45 25.08 -1.71 -2.16
C LEU A 45 26.01 -2.71 -1.47
N GLY A 46 25.51 -3.92 -1.21
CA GLY A 46 26.28 -5.04 -0.69
C GLY A 46 27.31 -5.59 -1.65
N ASP A 47 27.20 -5.31 -2.95
CA ASP A 47 28.08 -5.88 -3.97
C ASP A 47 29.18 -4.91 -4.43
N VAL A 48 29.08 -3.63 -4.08
CA VAL A 48 30.07 -2.60 -4.47
C VAL A 48 31.43 -2.81 -3.81
N CYS A 49 31.49 -2.81 -2.48
CA CYS A 49 32.71 -3.05 -1.71
C CYS A 49 32.40 -3.53 -0.29
N ARG A 50 33.43 -3.95 0.47
CA ARG A 50 33.24 -4.42 1.86
C ARG A 50 32.63 -3.36 2.77
N LEU A 51 33.17 -2.12 2.72
CA LEU A 51 32.66 -1.01 3.51
C LEU A 51 31.16 -0.77 3.25
N TRP A 52 30.73 -0.73 1.99
CA TRP A 52 29.34 -0.48 1.64
C TRP A 52 28.41 -1.60 2.07
N ARG A 53 28.88 -2.85 1.98
CA ARG A 53 28.16 -4.01 2.51
C ARG A 53 27.96 -3.92 4.00
N ASP A 54 29.01 -3.58 4.74
CA ASP A 54 28.95 -3.49 6.21
C ASP A 54 28.02 -2.34 6.63
N LEU A 55 28.13 -1.18 5.96
CA LEU A 55 27.26 -0.03 6.21
C LEU A 55 25.79 -0.29 5.84
N SER A 56 25.53 -0.90 4.69
CA SER A 56 24.17 -1.26 4.24
C SER A 56 23.52 -2.25 5.20
N ARG A 57 24.27 -3.24 5.71
CA ARG A 57 23.77 -4.21 6.70
C ARG A 57 23.59 -3.62 8.10
N ALA A 58 24.42 -2.63 8.47
CA ALA A 58 24.33 -2.00 9.78
C ALA A 58 23.18 -0.98 9.88
N ALA A 59 22.77 -0.40 8.75
CA ALA A 59 21.67 0.55 8.66
C ALA A 59 20.33 -0.19 8.46
N PRO A 60 19.37 -0.12 9.40
CA PRO A 60 18.12 -0.84 9.27
C PRO A 60 17.11 -0.18 8.31
N LEU A 61 17.13 1.15 8.21
CA LEU A 61 16.15 1.92 7.41
C LEU A 61 16.14 1.54 5.91
N PRO A 62 17.26 1.26 5.24
CA PRO A 62 17.25 0.72 3.87
C PRO A 62 16.46 -0.59 3.68
N TRP A 63 16.22 -1.35 4.75
CA TRP A 63 15.50 -2.62 4.75
C TRP A 63 14.06 -2.46 5.24
N SER A 64 13.60 -1.24 5.54
CA SER A 64 12.25 -1.01 6.09
C SER A 64 11.13 -1.12 5.05
N THR A 65 11.48 -1.07 3.77
CA THR A 65 10.54 -1.22 2.65
C THR A 65 10.87 -2.46 1.86
N ILE A 66 9.86 -3.22 1.44
CA ILE A 66 10.06 -4.45 0.66
C ILE A 66 8.88 -4.72 -0.28
N GLU A 67 9.19 -5.16 -1.49
CA GLU A 67 8.27 -5.85 -2.39
C GLU A 67 8.49 -7.37 -2.27
N VAL A 68 7.40 -8.05 -1.93
CA VAL A 68 7.30 -9.49 -1.71
C VAL A 68 6.43 -10.04 -2.84
N PRO A 69 7.04 -10.45 -3.97
CA PRO A 69 6.31 -11.10 -5.05
C PRO A 69 6.00 -12.56 -4.68
N GLU A 70 5.14 -13.21 -5.44
CA GLU A 70 4.89 -14.65 -5.29
C GLU A 70 6.17 -15.46 -5.49
N TYR A 71 6.51 -16.36 -4.56
CA TYR A 71 7.76 -17.11 -4.61
C TYR A 71 7.70 -18.53 -4.05
N GLY A 72 8.71 -19.35 -4.39
CA GLY A 72 8.99 -20.62 -3.72
C GLY A 72 10.02 -20.47 -2.59
N ASP A 73 10.39 -21.58 -1.92
CA ASP A 73 11.20 -21.66 -0.69
C ASP A 73 12.43 -20.74 -0.61
N VAL A 74 13.12 -20.48 -1.74
CA VAL A 74 14.29 -19.58 -1.79
C VAL A 74 13.96 -18.15 -1.38
N GLY A 75 12.70 -17.72 -1.57
CA GLY A 75 12.21 -16.40 -1.18
C GLY A 75 12.08 -16.23 0.32
N GLU A 76 11.65 -17.26 1.03
CA GLU A 76 11.41 -17.20 2.48
C GLU A 76 12.69 -16.82 3.23
N LYS A 77 13.81 -17.49 2.93
CA LYS A 77 15.10 -17.17 3.56
C LYS A 77 15.55 -15.74 3.31
N ARG A 78 15.30 -15.22 2.10
CA ARG A 78 15.65 -13.83 1.75
C ARG A 78 14.75 -12.84 2.48
N LEU A 79 13.46 -13.14 2.57
CA LEU A 79 12.49 -12.35 3.33
C LEU A 79 12.88 -12.30 4.81
N LEU A 80 13.16 -13.45 5.44
CA LEU A 80 13.61 -13.51 6.83
C LEU A 80 14.87 -12.67 7.04
N THR A 81 15.87 -12.81 6.16
CA THR A 81 17.09 -11.98 6.20
C THR A 81 16.77 -10.48 6.08
N TRP A 82 15.77 -10.13 5.28
CA TRP A 82 15.31 -8.75 5.11
C TRP A 82 14.67 -8.20 6.39
N LEU A 83 13.75 -8.96 6.97
CA LEU A 83 13.02 -8.62 8.20
C LEU A 83 13.92 -8.58 9.44
N GLU A 84 14.99 -9.37 9.46
CA GLU A 84 16.05 -9.31 10.47
C GLU A 84 16.86 -8.02 10.34
N ARG A 85 17.22 -7.63 9.11
CA ARG A 85 18.01 -6.42 8.85
C ARG A 85 17.25 -5.13 9.10
N SER A 86 15.94 -5.12 8.91
CA SER A 86 15.09 -3.98 9.22
C SER A 86 15.00 -3.68 10.71
N ARG A 87 15.33 -4.64 11.60
CA ARG A 87 15.29 -4.47 13.07
C ARG A 87 13.99 -3.78 13.51
N ASP A 88 14.01 -2.90 14.50
CA ASP A 88 12.79 -2.27 15.02
C ASP A 88 12.20 -1.16 14.14
N CYS A 89 12.68 -1.00 12.89
CA CYS A 89 12.12 -0.02 11.97
C CYS A 89 10.69 -0.39 11.56
N SER A 90 9.87 0.66 11.39
CA SER A 90 8.55 0.57 10.82
C SER A 90 8.59 0.03 9.39
N LEU A 91 7.70 -0.90 9.05
CA LEU A 91 7.71 -1.61 7.78
C LEU A 91 6.68 -1.06 6.79
N ILE A 92 7.11 -0.96 5.54
CA ILE A 92 6.28 -0.69 4.36
C ILE A 92 6.35 -1.92 3.47
N ILE A 93 5.22 -2.63 3.34
CA ILE A 93 5.18 -3.92 2.67
C ILE A 93 4.31 -3.82 1.45
N ARG A 94 4.89 -4.16 0.30
CA ARG A 94 4.17 -4.42 -0.93
C ARG A 94 4.11 -5.92 -1.17
N TYR A 95 2.91 -6.48 -1.22
CA TYR A 95 2.71 -7.93 -1.32
C TYR A 95 1.85 -8.29 -2.53
N HIS A 96 2.33 -9.24 -3.31
CA HIS A 96 1.63 -9.72 -4.50
C HIS A 96 1.57 -11.23 -4.45
N SER A 97 0.37 -11.79 -4.34
CA SER A 97 0.18 -13.22 -4.49
C SER A 97 -1.17 -13.53 -5.10
N THR A 98 -1.18 -14.51 -5.99
CA THR A 98 -2.41 -14.96 -6.66
C THR A 98 -2.91 -16.30 -6.13
N SER A 99 -2.18 -16.91 -5.18
CA SER A 99 -2.42 -18.26 -4.70
C SER A 99 -2.59 -18.27 -3.17
N ALA A 100 -3.79 -18.62 -2.71
CA ALA A 100 -4.08 -18.76 -1.28
C ALA A 100 -3.24 -19.85 -0.61
N ASP A 101 -2.91 -20.94 -1.32
CA ASP A 101 -2.11 -22.05 -0.80
C ASP A 101 -0.69 -21.61 -0.40
N ARG A 102 -0.13 -20.63 -1.10
CA ARG A 102 1.21 -20.09 -0.83
C ARG A 102 1.19 -18.92 0.14
N ALA A 103 0.06 -18.22 0.21
CA ALA A 103 -0.10 -17.02 1.00
C ALA A 103 0.24 -17.24 2.48
N ASP A 104 -0.17 -18.36 3.07
CA ASP A 104 0.09 -18.64 4.48
C ASP A 104 1.59 -18.77 4.77
N ALA A 105 2.32 -19.50 3.92
CA ALA A 105 3.77 -19.68 4.05
C ALA A 105 4.54 -18.37 3.81
N GLU A 106 4.11 -17.56 2.83
CA GLU A 106 4.77 -16.29 2.49
C GLU A 106 4.45 -15.17 3.50
N TRP A 107 3.21 -15.11 3.98
CA TRP A 107 2.72 -14.08 4.89
C TRP A 107 3.03 -14.38 6.36
N GLY A 108 3.21 -15.65 6.75
CA GLY A 108 3.58 -16.07 8.10
C GLY A 108 4.78 -15.32 8.72
N PRO A 109 5.91 -15.19 8.01
CA PRO A 109 7.03 -14.36 8.46
C PRO A 109 6.69 -12.87 8.62
N ILE A 110 5.83 -12.34 7.74
CA ILE A 110 5.41 -10.94 7.75
C ILE A 110 4.50 -10.65 8.95
N ILE A 111 3.51 -11.51 9.20
CA ILE A 111 2.57 -11.34 10.34
C ILE A 111 3.28 -11.48 11.69
N SER A 112 4.40 -12.21 11.75
CA SER A 112 5.27 -12.24 12.94
C SER A 112 5.88 -10.87 13.26
N CYS A 113 5.83 -9.94 12.31
CA CYS A 113 6.34 -8.58 12.41
C CYS A 113 5.22 -7.52 12.46
N ALA A 114 3.96 -7.92 12.65
CA ALA A 114 2.80 -7.06 12.50
C ALA A 114 2.88 -5.73 13.29
N GLY A 115 3.41 -5.76 14.52
CA GLY A 115 3.56 -4.55 15.35
C GLY A 115 4.58 -3.53 14.83
N ARG A 116 5.31 -3.87 13.76
CA ARG A 116 6.19 -2.94 13.03
C ARG A 116 5.55 -2.41 11.75
N ILE A 117 4.48 -3.02 11.23
CA ILE A 117 3.94 -2.69 9.91
C ILE A 117 3.14 -1.39 10.00
N GLU A 118 3.53 -0.39 9.20
CA GLU A 118 2.83 0.89 9.10
C GLU A 118 2.01 1.02 7.80
N HIS A 119 2.48 0.40 6.73
CA HIS A 119 1.86 0.49 5.41
C HIS A 119 1.84 -0.88 4.73
N VAL A 120 0.68 -1.30 4.26
CA VAL A 120 0.51 -2.51 3.44
C VAL A 120 -0.12 -2.12 2.10
N ASP A 121 0.49 -2.59 1.01
CA ASP A 121 0.01 -2.46 -0.35
C ASP A 121 -0.07 -3.84 -0.99
N ALA A 122 -1.26 -4.36 -1.22
CA ALA A 122 -1.48 -5.78 -1.45
C ALA A 122 -2.31 -6.03 -2.71
N TRP A 123 -1.82 -6.86 -3.62
CA TRP A 123 -2.51 -7.31 -4.84
C TRP A 123 -2.82 -8.80 -4.74
N ASN A 124 -4.04 -9.13 -4.34
CA ASN A 124 -4.37 -10.51 -3.96
C ASN A 124 -5.77 -10.90 -4.44
N THR A 125 -6.17 -12.15 -4.22
CA THR A 125 -7.56 -12.57 -4.35
C THR A 125 -8.35 -12.25 -3.08
N SER A 126 -9.68 -12.20 -3.16
CA SER A 126 -10.54 -11.95 -2.00
C SER A 126 -10.39 -13.04 -0.92
N GLU A 127 -10.07 -14.27 -1.33
CA GLU A 127 -9.83 -15.43 -0.46
C GLU A 127 -8.61 -15.24 0.47
N MET A 128 -7.69 -14.35 0.11
CA MET A 128 -6.49 -14.07 0.90
C MET A 128 -6.70 -13.03 1.99
N LEU A 129 -7.82 -12.29 1.99
CA LEU A 129 -8.09 -11.24 2.97
C LEU A 129 -8.05 -11.74 4.44
N PRO A 130 -8.64 -12.90 4.78
CA PRO A 130 -8.54 -13.43 6.14
C PRO A 130 -7.11 -13.82 6.55
N LEU A 131 -6.23 -14.14 5.60
CA LEU A 131 -4.83 -14.45 5.86
C LEU A 131 -4.00 -13.18 6.08
N LEU A 132 -4.27 -12.14 5.29
CA LEU A 132 -3.56 -10.86 5.39
C LEU A 132 -3.86 -10.14 6.71
N LEU A 133 -5.13 -10.13 7.10
CA LEU A 133 -5.63 -9.44 8.29
C LEU A 133 -6.53 -10.36 9.12
N PRO A 134 -5.96 -11.39 9.79
CA PRO A 134 -6.73 -12.30 10.61
C PRO A 134 -7.45 -11.54 11.72
N VAL A 135 -8.75 -11.79 11.86
CA VAL A 135 -9.62 -11.08 12.82
C VAL A 135 -9.03 -11.11 14.24
N ASP A 136 -8.54 -12.29 14.65
CA ASP A 136 -8.00 -12.51 15.99
C ASP A 136 -6.67 -11.80 16.24
N ARG A 137 -5.96 -11.35 15.20
CA ARG A 137 -4.61 -10.76 15.28
C ARG A 137 -4.56 -9.30 14.86
N ARG A 138 -5.69 -8.64 14.62
CA ARG A 138 -5.69 -7.22 14.21
C ARG A 138 -5.04 -6.28 15.21
N HIS A 139 -5.11 -6.62 16.49
CA HIS A 139 -4.44 -5.88 17.55
C HIS A 139 -2.90 -5.93 17.43
N ASP A 140 -2.35 -6.92 16.72
CA ASP A 140 -0.91 -6.96 16.42
C ASP A 140 -0.51 -5.89 15.40
N PHE A 141 -1.46 -5.34 14.64
CA PHE A 141 -1.24 -4.27 13.66
C PHE A 141 -1.51 -2.88 14.27
N ASP A 142 -1.03 -2.67 15.50
CA ASP A 142 -1.25 -1.44 16.27
C ASP A 142 -0.65 -0.18 15.63
N ARG A 143 0.34 -0.33 14.75
CA ARG A 143 0.99 0.74 13.99
C ARG A 143 0.49 0.90 12.56
N LEU A 144 -0.42 0.06 12.08
CA LEU A 144 -0.87 0.09 10.69
C LEU A 144 -1.68 1.37 10.42
N LYS A 145 -1.11 2.28 9.62
CA LYS A 145 -1.69 3.58 9.26
C LYS A 145 -2.38 3.56 7.90
N SER A 146 -1.88 2.72 6.99
CA SER A 146 -2.32 2.67 5.60
C SER A 146 -2.51 1.24 5.11
N LEU A 147 -3.66 0.98 4.48
CA LEU A 147 -3.99 -0.32 3.91
C LEU A 147 -4.52 -0.15 2.48
N HIS A 148 -3.72 -0.55 1.49
CA HIS A 148 -4.09 -0.53 0.08
C HIS A 148 -4.27 -1.96 -0.40
N LEU A 149 -5.46 -2.28 -0.90
CA LEU A 149 -5.87 -3.60 -1.34
C LEU A 149 -6.39 -3.51 -2.77
N ILE A 150 -5.79 -4.29 -3.65
CA ILE A 150 -6.21 -4.45 -5.04
C ILE A 150 -6.58 -5.91 -5.23
N LEU A 151 -7.88 -6.18 -5.26
CA LEU A 151 -8.41 -7.52 -5.45
C LEU A 151 -8.46 -7.86 -6.94
N VAL A 152 -7.65 -8.84 -7.34
CA VAL A 152 -7.61 -9.35 -8.71
C VAL A 152 -8.76 -10.36 -8.85
N ALA A 153 -9.56 -10.21 -9.91
CA ALA A 153 -10.81 -10.94 -10.11
C ALA A 153 -10.64 -12.47 -9.97
N GLY A 154 -11.05 -12.99 -8.81
CA GLY A 154 -10.96 -14.38 -8.42
C GLY A 154 -12.08 -14.69 -7.44
N GLY A 155 -13.30 -14.81 -7.97
CA GLY A 155 -14.51 -15.07 -7.20
C GLY A 155 -15.26 -13.80 -6.79
N ASN A 156 -16.56 -13.77 -7.02
CA ASN A 156 -17.44 -12.81 -6.34
C ASN A 156 -17.24 -13.04 -4.85
N ALA A 157 -16.69 -12.06 -4.12
CA ALA A 157 -16.62 -12.14 -2.67
C ALA A 157 -18.07 -12.18 -2.16
N TYR A 158 -18.59 -13.38 -1.88
CA TYR A 158 -19.94 -13.55 -1.36
C TYR A 158 -19.90 -13.28 0.13
N GLY A 159 -19.98 -12.01 0.53
CA GLY A 159 -20.09 -11.67 1.94
C GLY A 159 -19.63 -10.26 2.28
N ILE A 160 -19.95 -9.87 3.51
CA ILE A 160 -19.42 -8.67 4.14
C ILE A 160 -18.05 -9.04 4.72
N VAL A 161 -17.01 -8.34 4.28
CA VAL A 161 -15.63 -8.49 4.78
C VAL A 161 -15.33 -7.33 5.70
N ASP A 162 -15.10 -7.63 6.96
CA ASP A 162 -14.56 -6.65 7.87
C ASP A 162 -13.07 -6.48 7.57
N LEU A 163 -12.65 -5.31 7.08
CA LEU A 163 -11.26 -5.09 6.67
C LEU A 163 -10.41 -4.49 7.79
N ALA A 164 -11.04 -3.76 8.72
CA ALA A 164 -10.27 -2.83 9.52
C ALA A 164 -10.86 -2.50 10.89
N THR A 165 -11.97 -3.14 11.29
CA THR A 165 -12.43 -3.03 12.68
C THR A 165 -11.34 -3.58 13.60
N GLY A 166 -10.92 -2.78 14.59
CA GLY A 166 -9.87 -3.16 15.53
C GLY A 166 -8.44 -2.78 15.12
N LEU A 167 -8.24 -2.07 14.01
CA LEU A 167 -6.96 -1.46 13.65
C LEU A 167 -6.90 -0.03 14.19
N PRO A 168 -6.25 0.26 15.33
CA PRO A 168 -6.45 1.52 16.06
C PRO A 168 -5.86 2.77 15.38
N GLN A 169 -4.86 2.61 14.50
CA GLN A 169 -4.16 3.72 13.85
C GLN A 169 -4.48 3.87 12.35
N LEU A 170 -5.36 3.04 11.80
CA LEU A 170 -5.64 3.05 10.37
C LEU A 170 -6.36 4.33 9.96
N SER A 171 -5.68 5.19 9.20
CA SER A 171 -6.21 6.46 8.73
C SER A 171 -6.38 6.53 7.21
N ASP A 172 -5.64 5.72 6.45
CA ASP A 172 -5.72 5.65 4.99
C ASP A 172 -6.14 4.24 4.54
N ILE A 173 -7.21 4.17 3.76
CA ILE A 173 -7.66 2.90 3.18
C ILE A 173 -7.95 3.05 1.71
N ARG A 174 -7.44 2.12 0.91
CA ARG A 174 -7.69 2.08 -0.53
C ARG A 174 -8.07 0.68 -0.93
N VAL A 175 -9.27 0.49 -1.46
CA VAL A 175 -9.79 -0.82 -1.79
C VAL A 175 -10.30 -0.83 -3.22
N ARG A 176 -9.78 -1.76 -4.04
CA ARG A 176 -10.19 -2.01 -5.42
C ARG A 176 -10.59 -3.47 -5.58
N GLY A 177 -11.57 -3.74 -6.44
CA GLY A 177 -12.03 -5.09 -6.76
C GLY A 177 -13.10 -5.64 -5.80
N ILE A 178 -13.49 -4.88 -4.77
CA ILE A 178 -14.66 -5.17 -3.92
C ILE A 178 -15.45 -3.88 -3.75
N SER A 179 -16.76 -4.00 -3.87
CA SER A 179 -17.65 -2.88 -3.68
C SER A 179 -17.79 -2.52 -2.20
N PHE A 180 -18.08 -1.24 -1.95
CA PHE A 180 -18.19 -0.63 -0.64
C PHE A 180 -19.21 -1.34 0.26
N GLU A 181 -20.33 -1.81 -0.31
CA GLU A 181 -21.39 -2.54 0.41
C GLU A 181 -20.93 -3.88 1.00
N HIS A 182 -19.79 -4.40 0.54
CA HIS A 182 -19.22 -5.66 0.99
C HIS A 182 -18.05 -5.47 1.96
N ILE A 183 -17.77 -4.24 2.42
CA ILE A 183 -16.66 -3.97 3.34
C ILE A 183 -17.13 -3.23 4.59
N VAL A 184 -16.61 -3.65 5.76
CA VAL A 184 -16.74 -2.88 7.01
C VAL A 184 -15.47 -2.08 7.21
N LEU A 185 -15.63 -0.76 7.31
CA LEU A 185 -14.54 0.21 7.49
C LEU A 185 -14.66 0.93 8.83
N PRO A 186 -13.54 1.28 9.49
CA PRO A 186 -13.52 2.01 10.75
C PRO A 186 -13.74 3.52 10.49
N SER A 187 -14.96 3.88 10.11
CA SER A 187 -15.32 5.24 9.65
C SER A 187 -14.82 6.35 10.56
N GLY A 188 -14.88 6.19 11.88
CA GLY A 188 -14.52 7.23 12.85
C GLY A 188 -13.06 7.70 12.82
N GLN A 189 -12.13 6.95 12.25
CA GLN A 189 -10.69 7.26 12.24
C GLN A 189 -10.10 7.49 10.84
N LEU A 190 -10.85 7.17 9.78
CA LEU A 190 -10.37 7.34 8.42
C LEU A 190 -10.27 8.83 8.07
N ILE A 191 -9.12 9.20 7.52
CA ILE A 191 -8.81 10.52 6.98
C ILE A 191 -8.88 10.48 5.45
N THR A 192 -8.40 9.39 4.86
CA THR A 192 -8.38 9.19 3.40
C THR A 192 -9.00 7.85 3.03
N CYS A 193 -9.85 7.86 2.01
CA CYS A 193 -10.57 6.67 1.56
C CYS A 193 -10.63 6.60 0.04
N PHE A 194 -10.24 5.45 -0.52
CA PHE A 194 -10.52 5.07 -1.90
C PHE A 194 -11.37 3.79 -1.93
N CYS A 195 -12.52 3.81 -2.59
CA CYS A 195 -13.36 2.62 -2.70
C CYS A 195 -14.18 2.59 -4.00
N GLN A 196 -14.69 1.40 -4.35
CA GLN A 196 -15.66 1.23 -5.43
C GLN A 196 -17.06 1.23 -4.83
N VAL A 197 -18.01 1.96 -5.40
CA VAL A 197 -19.36 2.13 -4.85
C VAL A 197 -20.38 1.68 -5.88
N SER A 198 -21.34 0.85 -5.48
CA SER A 198 -22.54 0.55 -6.28
C SER A 198 -23.83 1.12 -5.65
N ASP A 199 -23.86 1.26 -4.32
CA ASP A 199 -24.97 1.83 -3.56
C ASP A 199 -24.61 3.22 -2.99
N ASN A 200 -25.20 4.26 -3.58
CA ASN A 200 -24.99 5.65 -3.15
C ASN A 200 -25.57 5.93 -1.75
N ALA A 201 -26.63 5.23 -1.32
CA ALA A 201 -27.25 5.45 -0.02
C ALA A 201 -26.37 4.88 1.10
N ALA A 202 -25.85 3.67 0.92
CA ALA A 202 -24.87 3.08 1.84
C ALA A 202 -23.61 3.94 1.95
N PHE A 203 -23.10 4.42 0.81
CA PHE A 203 -21.94 5.32 0.81
C PHE A 203 -22.22 6.65 1.53
N ALA A 204 -23.40 7.26 1.32
CA ALA A 204 -23.77 8.49 2.01
C ALA A 204 -23.84 8.31 3.54
N GLN A 205 -24.35 7.17 4.01
CA GLN A 205 -24.33 6.83 5.44
C GLN A 205 -22.91 6.69 5.98
N PHE A 206 -22.00 6.09 5.21
CA PHE A 206 -20.59 6.00 5.56
C PHE A 206 -19.93 7.36 5.67
N VAL A 207 -20.11 8.24 4.68
CA VAL A 207 -19.54 9.60 4.73
C VAL A 207 -20.05 10.34 5.95
N HIS A 208 -21.34 10.23 6.28
CA HIS A 208 -21.88 10.83 7.50
C HIS A 208 -21.24 10.27 8.79
N ALA A 209 -20.95 8.97 8.83
CA ALA A 209 -20.28 8.35 9.98
C ALA A 209 -18.78 8.65 10.05
N ALA A 210 -18.14 8.97 8.92
CA ALA A 210 -16.71 9.15 8.78
C ALA A 210 -16.26 10.58 9.13
N VAL A 211 -16.54 11.01 10.36
CA VAL A 211 -16.39 12.40 10.84
C VAL A 211 -14.99 13.04 10.64
N ASN A 212 -13.96 12.24 10.40
CA ASN A 212 -12.58 12.67 10.19
C ASN A 212 -12.13 12.63 8.72
N LEU A 213 -13.00 12.21 7.80
CA LEU A 213 -12.69 12.04 6.39
C LEU A 213 -12.42 13.37 5.71
N ALA A 214 -11.22 13.52 5.16
CA ALA A 214 -10.74 14.73 4.49
C ALA A 214 -10.58 14.56 2.98
N ASP A 215 -10.12 13.39 2.50
CA ASP A 215 -10.01 13.07 1.08
C ASP A 215 -10.75 11.75 0.78
N CYS A 216 -11.70 11.80 -0.14
CA CYS A 216 -12.43 10.63 -0.58
C CYS A 216 -12.42 10.52 -2.10
N HIS A 217 -12.02 9.35 -2.60
CA HIS A 217 -12.10 9.00 -4.01
C HIS A 217 -13.01 7.78 -4.17
N ILE A 218 -14.07 7.93 -4.95
CA ILE A 218 -14.95 6.81 -5.29
C ILE A 218 -14.94 6.51 -6.79
N ILE A 219 -14.97 5.22 -7.13
CA ILE A 219 -15.38 4.77 -8.48
C ILE A 219 -16.82 4.29 -8.40
N ASN A 220 -17.75 5.01 -9.03
CA ASN A 220 -19.17 4.70 -8.98
C ASN A 220 -19.57 3.77 -10.15
N PHE A 221 -19.94 2.52 -9.82
CA PHE A 221 -20.44 1.54 -10.79
C PHE A 221 -21.98 1.44 -10.80
N GLY A 222 -22.66 2.10 -9.87
CA GLY A 222 -24.11 2.07 -9.75
C GLY A 222 -24.82 2.92 -10.81
N SER A 223 -26.09 2.60 -11.05
CA SER A 223 -26.98 3.50 -11.78
C SER A 223 -27.16 4.76 -10.94
N LEU A 224 -26.72 5.92 -11.45
CA LEU A 224 -27.05 7.22 -10.88
C LEU A 224 -28.54 7.53 -11.05
N ALA A 225 -29.42 6.74 -10.44
CA ALA A 225 -30.77 7.21 -10.21
C ALA A 225 -30.66 8.48 -9.33
N PRO A 226 -31.36 9.57 -9.67
CA PRO A 226 -31.13 10.91 -9.12
C PRO A 226 -31.75 11.06 -7.73
N LEU A 227 -31.44 10.16 -6.80
CA LEU A 227 -31.59 10.47 -5.39
C LEU A 227 -30.44 11.40 -5.04
N ALA A 228 -30.75 12.70 -5.09
CA ALA A 228 -29.88 13.76 -4.62
C ALA A 228 -29.72 13.63 -3.10
N VAL A 229 -28.89 12.68 -2.66
CA VAL A 229 -28.48 12.58 -1.26
C VAL A 229 -27.44 13.68 -1.06
N VAL A 230 -27.87 14.79 -0.47
CA VAL A 230 -26.97 15.87 -0.06
C VAL A 230 -26.37 15.48 1.27
N VAL A 231 -25.08 15.18 1.28
CA VAL A 231 -24.31 14.94 2.51
C VAL A 231 -23.55 16.21 2.86
N HIS A 232 -23.80 16.74 4.05
CA HIS A 232 -22.98 17.80 4.63
C HIS A 232 -21.86 17.15 5.43
N HIS A 233 -20.61 17.46 5.10
CA HIS A 233 -19.44 16.93 5.79
C HIS A 233 -18.47 18.06 6.12
N GLU A 234 -18.24 18.33 7.41
CA GLU A 234 -17.49 19.51 7.85
C GLU A 234 -16.01 19.48 7.50
N LYS A 235 -15.40 18.28 7.47
CA LYS A 235 -13.96 18.09 7.23
C LYS A 235 -13.62 17.60 5.83
N LEU A 236 -14.59 17.33 4.96
CA LEU A 236 -14.31 16.76 3.65
C LEU A 236 -13.82 17.87 2.74
N GLU A 237 -12.52 17.88 2.47
CA GLU A 237 -11.86 18.89 1.65
C GLU A 237 -11.90 18.50 0.17
N LYS A 238 -11.82 17.19 -0.11
CA LYS A 238 -11.77 16.66 -1.48
C LYS A 238 -12.67 15.45 -1.65
N LEU A 239 -13.54 15.52 -2.65
CA LEU A 239 -14.34 14.40 -3.13
C LEU A 239 -14.10 14.21 -4.63
N THR A 240 -13.50 13.09 -5.00
CA THR A 240 -13.29 12.69 -6.39
C THR A 240 -14.26 11.58 -6.74
N VAL A 241 -15.11 11.81 -7.74
CA VAL A 241 -16.06 10.80 -8.24
C VAL A 241 -15.66 10.42 -9.65
N GLN A 242 -15.21 9.18 -9.83
CA GLN A 242 -14.93 8.61 -11.13
C GLN A 242 -16.10 7.73 -11.58
N ALA A 243 -16.67 8.03 -12.74
CA ALA A 243 -17.63 7.16 -13.41
C ALA A 243 -16.89 6.33 -14.47
N PRO A 244 -17.03 5.00 -14.50
CA PRO A 244 -16.53 4.18 -15.59
C PRO A 244 -17.16 4.66 -16.90
N ARG A 245 -16.32 4.95 -17.90
CA ARG A 245 -16.76 5.38 -19.26
C ARG A 245 -17.64 4.33 -19.98
N PHE A 246 -17.85 3.16 -19.38
CA PHE A 246 -18.66 2.08 -19.93
C PHE A 246 -20.18 2.20 -19.70
N SER A 247 -20.64 3.24 -18.98
CA SER A 247 -22.07 3.52 -18.81
C SER A 247 -22.61 4.44 -19.92
N TYR A 248 -22.92 3.86 -21.08
CA TYR A 248 -23.66 4.53 -22.14
C TYR A 248 -25.09 4.85 -21.65
N GLY A 249 -25.36 6.13 -21.33
CA GLY A 249 -26.70 6.62 -20.96
C GLY A 249 -26.72 8.02 -20.32
N THR A 250 -26.34 9.05 -21.08
CA THR A 250 -26.77 10.49 -21.03
C THR A 250 -27.19 11.21 -19.72
N GLY A 251 -26.74 10.82 -18.52
CA GLY A 251 -27.24 11.40 -17.25
C GLY A 251 -26.32 12.33 -16.43
N PHE A 252 -25.01 12.38 -16.69
CA PHE A 252 -24.04 12.83 -15.66
C PHE A 252 -23.86 14.36 -15.47
N GLY A 253 -24.58 15.21 -16.19
CA GLY A 253 -24.22 16.62 -16.37
C GLY A 253 -24.44 17.60 -15.19
N ARG A 254 -24.81 17.19 -13.97
CA ARG A 254 -25.30 18.16 -12.95
C ARG A 254 -24.80 18.09 -11.50
N ILE A 255 -23.94 17.16 -11.09
CA ILE A 255 -23.62 16.99 -9.66
C ILE A 255 -22.35 17.73 -9.18
N MET A 256 -21.46 18.17 -10.08
CA MET A 256 -20.13 18.71 -9.68
C MET A 256 -19.99 20.25 -9.66
N GLN A 257 -21.09 21.02 -9.70
CA GLN A 257 -20.99 22.49 -9.80
C GLN A 257 -20.66 23.23 -8.49
N ARG A 258 -20.36 22.53 -7.38
CA ARG A 258 -20.06 23.18 -6.08
C ARG A 258 -18.69 22.91 -5.45
N TYR A 259 -17.88 22.00 -5.99
CA TYR A 259 -16.52 21.77 -5.51
C TYR A 259 -15.57 21.70 -6.72
N GLY A 260 -14.71 22.72 -6.86
CA GLY A 260 -13.84 22.90 -8.03
C GLY A 260 -12.66 21.93 -8.08
N GLY A 261 -12.94 20.67 -8.45
CA GLY A 261 -11.91 19.67 -8.76
C GLY A 261 -11.73 19.50 -10.27
N LEU A 262 -10.52 19.79 -10.77
CA LEU A 262 -10.09 19.53 -12.14
C LEU A 262 -10.13 18.01 -12.40
N ALA A 263 -10.78 17.60 -13.49
CA ALA A 263 -10.64 16.25 -14.01
C ALA A 263 -9.26 16.12 -14.67
N GLU A 264 -8.34 15.38 -14.05
CA GLU A 264 -7.08 15.00 -14.69
C GLU A 264 -7.31 13.76 -15.57
N ASP A 265 -7.04 13.91 -16.87
CA ASP A 265 -7.02 12.81 -17.83
C ASP A 265 -5.82 11.91 -17.55
N PHE A 266 -6.09 10.62 -17.30
CA PHE A 266 -5.06 9.60 -17.13
C PHE A 266 -4.86 8.84 -18.46
N ASP A 267 -3.65 8.91 -19.00
CA ASP A 267 -3.18 8.15 -20.17
C ASP A 267 -2.50 6.86 -19.69
N PRO A 268 -3.01 5.65 -20.02
CA PRO A 268 -2.36 4.41 -19.65
C PRO A 268 -1.25 4.08 -20.65
N LYS A 269 0.01 4.17 -20.20
CA LYS A 269 1.15 3.44 -20.79
C LYS A 269 1.62 2.36 -19.85
#